data_AF-A0A9X0RTR9-F1
#
_entry.id   AF-A0A9X0RTR9-F1
#
_cell.length_a   1.000
_cell.length_b   1.000
_cell.length_c   1.000
_cell.angle_alpha   90.00
_cell.angle_beta   90.00
_cell.angle_gamma   90.00
#
_symmetry.space_group_name_H-M   'P 1'
#
loop_
_entity.id
_entity.type
_entity.pdbx_description
1 polymer ?
#
loop_
_entity_poly.entity_id
_entity_poly.type
_entity_poly.pdbx_seq_one_letter_code
_entity_poly.pdbx_strand_id
1 'polypeptide(L)'
;MKDTTYNYTLQELLCLRTFDEVVRSRITPNFSKQITEWAEKELLTGNDSESLLILASLNFESHPIDYEVNEYLGRYQREVNVVNPSAELSALVWLRIQLTLLMNANSSEEVEGRLAFFSIYALDYSPRAFASIAYRLNNFYWELYDESMPAFNSRASSMSDDELKMYVKEWCEPYYRVLINEDWLSILTNRE
;
A
#
# COMPACT_ATOMS: atom_id res chain seq x y z
N MET A 1 6.86 19.90 -1.27
CA MET A 1 7.26 18.50 -1.08
C MET A 1 6.91 17.75 -2.34
N LYS A 2 7.88 17.09 -2.99
CA LYS A 2 7.52 16.02 -3.93
C LYS A 2 7.13 14.86 -3.04
N ASP A 3 5.84 14.54 -2.97
CA ASP A 3 5.45 13.22 -2.49
C ASP A 3 6.23 12.21 -3.33
N THR A 4 6.97 11.32 -2.68
CA THR A 4 7.52 10.14 -3.34
C THR A 4 6.32 9.30 -3.76
N THR A 5 5.77 9.58 -4.94
CA THR A 5 4.63 8.87 -5.50
C THR A 5 5.07 7.44 -5.76
N TYR A 6 4.57 6.49 -4.96
CA TYR A 6 4.77 5.07 -5.18
C TYR A 6 4.34 4.73 -6.62
N ASN A 7 5.18 4.03 -7.36
CA ASN A 7 4.88 3.69 -8.74
C ASN A 7 4.07 2.40 -8.80
N TYR A 8 2.76 2.53 -8.69
CA TYR A 8 1.86 1.38 -8.72
C TYR A 8 1.80 0.69 -10.08
N THR A 9 1.80 -0.63 -10.05
CA THR A 9 1.38 -1.47 -11.18
C THR A 9 -0.15 -1.62 -11.21
N LEU A 10 -0.74 -2.00 -12.35
CA LEU A 10 -2.16 -2.32 -12.43
C LEU A 10 -2.57 -3.37 -11.40
N GLN A 11 -1.79 -4.43 -11.26
CA GLN A 11 -2.08 -5.52 -10.33
C GLN A 11 -2.17 -5.02 -8.88
N GLU A 12 -1.27 -4.12 -8.48
CA GLU A 12 -1.31 -3.51 -7.15
C GLU A 12 -2.53 -2.62 -6.99
N LEU A 13 -2.88 -1.80 -7.98
CA LEU A 13 -4.09 -0.96 -7.92
C LEU A 13 -5.36 -1.82 -7.79
N LEU A 14 -5.45 -2.91 -8.55
CA LEU A 14 -6.57 -3.85 -8.43
C LEU A 14 -6.61 -4.53 -7.05
N CYS A 15 -5.46 -4.91 -6.48
CA CYS A 15 -5.37 -5.41 -5.11
C CYS A 15 -5.86 -4.36 -4.09
N LEU A 16 -5.41 -3.11 -4.21
CA LEU A 16 -5.82 -2.03 -3.32
C LEU A 16 -7.33 -1.81 -3.35
N ARG A 17 -7.94 -1.77 -4.55
CA ARG A 17 -9.40 -1.69 -4.71
C ARG A 17 -10.12 -2.84 -4.01
N THR A 18 -9.70 -4.08 -4.29
CA THR A 18 -10.34 -5.26 -3.70
C THR A 18 -10.21 -5.28 -2.18
N PHE A 19 -9.07 -4.86 -1.63
CA PHE A 19 -8.89 -4.82 -0.18
C PHE A 19 -9.71 -3.71 0.49
N ASP A 20 -9.80 -2.53 -0.13
CA ASP A 20 -10.65 -1.42 0.34
C ASP A 20 -12.13 -1.82 0.46
N GLU A 21 -12.65 -2.58 -0.52
CA GLU A 21 -14.03 -3.09 -0.51
C GLU A 21 -14.30 -4.01 0.68
N VAL A 22 -13.29 -4.76 1.11
CA VAL A 22 -13.41 -5.74 2.20
C VAL A 22 -13.29 -5.10 3.56
N VAL A 23 -12.28 -4.24 3.77
CA VAL A 23 -12.03 -3.62 5.08
C VAL A 23 -12.93 -2.40 5.31
N ARG A 24 -13.59 -1.88 4.25
CA ARG A 24 -14.54 -0.76 4.28
C ARG A 24 -14.01 0.52 4.96
N SER A 25 -12.70 0.63 5.05
CA SER A 25 -11.99 1.65 5.81
C SER A 25 -11.45 2.77 4.91
N ARG A 26 -11.69 2.71 3.58
CA ARG A 26 -11.17 3.67 2.58
C ARG A 26 -9.68 3.92 2.74
N ILE A 27 -8.93 2.84 2.91
CA ILE A 27 -7.49 2.86 3.19
C ILE A 27 -6.66 3.19 1.96
N THR A 28 -7.28 3.20 0.77
CA THR A 28 -6.69 3.68 -0.47
C THR A 28 -7.30 5.03 -0.86
N PRO A 29 -6.83 6.15 -0.27
CA PRO A 29 -7.30 7.47 -0.69
C PRO A 29 -6.95 7.72 -2.15
N ASN A 30 -7.88 8.35 -2.88
CA ASN A 30 -7.69 8.77 -4.27
C ASN A 30 -7.41 7.63 -5.26
N PHE A 31 -7.98 6.44 -5.07
CA PHE A 31 -7.84 5.31 -6.02
C PHE A 31 -8.06 5.73 -7.49
N SER A 32 -9.11 6.51 -7.75
CA SER A 32 -9.42 7.00 -9.10
C SER A 32 -8.26 7.82 -9.68
N LYS A 33 -7.62 8.68 -8.88
CA LYS A 33 -6.44 9.44 -9.30
C LYS A 33 -5.24 8.53 -9.57
N GLN A 34 -5.01 7.52 -8.72
CA GLN A 34 -3.90 6.59 -8.91
C GLN A 34 -4.05 5.75 -10.19
N ILE A 35 -5.28 5.35 -10.54
CA ILE A 35 -5.57 4.66 -11.81
C ILE A 35 -5.31 5.56 -13.01
N THR A 36 -5.73 6.83 -12.98
CA THR A 36 -5.52 7.74 -14.11
C THR A 36 -4.04 8.11 -14.29
N GLU A 37 -3.29 8.25 -13.19
CA GLU A 37 -1.83 8.44 -13.21
C GLU A 37 -1.08 7.20 -13.73
N TRP A 38 -1.52 6.00 -13.35
CA TRP A 38 -0.99 4.75 -13.92
C TRP A 38 -1.26 4.66 -15.42
N ALA A 39 -2.49 4.98 -15.86
CA ALA A 39 -2.86 4.93 -17.26
C ALA A 39 -2.00 5.87 -18.14
N GLU A 40 -1.74 7.10 -17.67
CA GLU A 40 -0.85 8.03 -18.37
C GLU A 40 0.57 7.46 -18.54
N LYS A 41 1.11 6.81 -17.51
CA LYS A 41 2.44 6.18 -17.58
C LYS A 41 2.47 5.04 -18.59
N GLU A 42 1.46 4.19 -18.63
CA GLU A 42 1.38 3.06 -19.57
C GLU A 42 1.31 3.54 -21.03
N LEU A 43 0.59 4.62 -21.31
CA LEU A 43 0.58 5.23 -22.65
C LEU A 43 1.98 5.68 -23.08
N LEU A 44 2.73 6.30 -22.16
CA LEU A 44 4.11 6.74 -22.45
C LEU A 44 5.06 5.57 -22.72
N THR A 45 4.73 4.36 -22.29
CA THR A 45 5.48 3.13 -22.61
C THR A 45 5.07 2.48 -23.93
N GLY A 46 4.08 3.04 -24.64
CA GLY A 46 3.66 2.61 -25.97
C GLY A 46 2.42 1.73 -26.02
N ASN A 47 1.63 1.66 -24.94
CA ASN A 47 0.32 0.99 -24.97
C ASN A 47 -0.71 1.89 -25.67
N ASP A 48 -1.35 1.40 -26.72
CA ASP A 48 -2.28 2.17 -27.58
C ASP A 48 -3.76 1.80 -27.38
N SER A 49 -4.10 1.11 -26.29
CA SER A 49 -5.49 0.79 -25.94
C SER A 49 -6.36 2.06 -25.84
N GLU A 50 -7.51 2.03 -26.52
CA GLU A 50 -8.51 3.11 -26.46
C GLU A 50 -9.02 3.32 -25.03
N SER A 51 -9.30 2.23 -24.30
CA SER A 51 -9.72 2.33 -22.89
C SER A 51 -8.66 2.99 -22.02
N LEU A 52 -7.38 2.71 -22.29
CA LEU A 52 -6.26 3.32 -21.56
C LEU A 52 -6.09 4.81 -21.91
N LEU A 53 -6.28 5.18 -23.19
CA LEU A 53 -6.29 6.57 -23.64
C LEU A 53 -7.35 7.39 -22.91
N ILE A 54 -8.56 6.83 -22.77
CA ILE A 54 -9.64 7.50 -22.04
C ILE A 54 -9.30 7.62 -20.56
N LEU A 55 -8.82 6.56 -19.91
CA LEU A 55 -8.40 6.61 -18.50
C LEU A 55 -7.32 7.68 -18.25
N ALA A 56 -6.31 7.76 -19.11
CA ALA A 56 -5.27 8.79 -18.98
C ALA A 56 -5.82 10.21 -19.18
N SER A 57 -6.80 10.38 -20.07
CA SER A 57 -7.45 11.68 -20.29
C SER A 57 -8.19 12.18 -19.04
N LEU A 58 -8.72 11.27 -18.20
CA LEU A 58 -9.33 11.65 -16.92
C LEU A 58 -8.31 12.18 -15.91
N ASN A 59 -7.00 12.00 -16.14
CA ASN A 59 -5.96 12.50 -15.23
C ASN A 59 -5.83 14.03 -15.22
N PHE A 60 -6.41 14.74 -16.20
CA PHE A 60 -6.47 16.20 -16.19
C PHE A 60 -7.32 16.75 -15.04
N GLU A 61 -8.23 15.93 -14.50
CA GLU A 61 -9.02 16.28 -13.34
C GLU A 61 -8.22 16.09 -12.05
N SER A 62 -8.39 17.02 -11.11
CA SER A 62 -7.83 16.86 -9.76
C SER A 62 -8.55 15.75 -8.98
N HIS A 63 -9.84 15.54 -9.27
CA HIS A 63 -10.70 14.54 -8.67
C HIS A 63 -11.49 13.82 -9.77
N PRO A 64 -10.87 12.84 -10.46
CA PRO A 64 -11.53 12.10 -11.52
C PRO A 64 -12.82 11.44 -11.03
N ILE A 65 -13.87 11.46 -11.85
CA ILE A 65 -15.17 10.88 -11.49
C ILE A 65 -15.06 9.36 -11.35
N ASP A 66 -15.29 8.85 -10.13
CA ASP A 66 -15.17 7.42 -9.79
C ASP A 66 -15.97 6.51 -10.74
N TYR A 67 -17.16 6.93 -11.16
CA TYR A 67 -17.99 6.15 -12.07
C TYR A 67 -17.31 5.95 -13.43
N GLU A 68 -16.76 7.02 -14.02
CA GLU A 68 -16.11 6.96 -15.32
C GLU A 68 -14.82 6.15 -15.26
N VAL A 69 -14.01 6.38 -14.21
CA VAL A 69 -12.77 5.61 -14.01
C VAL A 69 -13.07 4.12 -13.89
N ASN A 70 -14.08 3.73 -13.11
CA ASN A 70 -14.46 2.33 -12.97
C ASN A 70 -15.02 1.73 -14.26
N GLU A 71 -15.78 2.50 -15.05
CA GLU A 71 -16.31 2.04 -16.33
C GLU A 71 -15.17 1.70 -17.31
N TYR A 72 -14.22 2.63 -17.50
CA TYR A 72 -13.12 2.44 -18.45
C TYR A 72 -12.06 1.47 -17.95
N LEU A 73 -11.81 1.41 -16.63
CA LEU A 73 -10.99 0.36 -16.03
C LEU A 73 -11.59 -1.03 -16.30
N GLY A 74 -12.90 -1.18 -16.14
CA GLY A 74 -13.59 -2.43 -16.44
C GLY A 74 -13.60 -2.81 -17.93
N ARG A 75 -13.51 -1.84 -18.85
CA ARG A 75 -13.31 -2.10 -20.29
C ARG A 75 -11.88 -2.58 -20.55
N TYR A 76 -10.88 -1.86 -20.04
CA TYR A 76 -9.48 -2.25 -20.17
C TYR A 76 -9.22 -3.65 -19.60
N GLN A 77 -9.71 -3.95 -18.39
CA GLN A 77 -9.61 -5.28 -17.78
C GLN A 77 -10.13 -6.40 -18.71
N ARG A 78 -11.22 -6.15 -19.45
CA ARG A 78 -11.74 -7.11 -20.43
C ARG A 78 -10.88 -7.21 -21.69
N GLU A 79 -10.32 -6.11 -22.17
CA GLU A 79 -9.41 -6.08 -23.32
C GLU A 79 -8.15 -6.92 -23.08
N VAL A 80 -7.54 -6.78 -21.90
CA VAL A 80 -6.30 -7.49 -21.53
C VAL A 80 -6.53 -8.79 -20.77
N ASN A 81 -7.79 -9.22 -20.62
CA ASN A 81 -8.20 -10.43 -19.90
C ASN A 81 -7.64 -10.52 -18.45
N VAL A 82 -7.71 -9.41 -17.72
CA VAL A 82 -7.30 -9.30 -16.32
C VAL A 82 -8.54 -9.23 -15.43
N VAL A 83 -8.56 -10.02 -14.36
CA VAL A 83 -9.64 -10.04 -13.36
C VAL A 83 -9.16 -9.46 -12.02
N ASN A 84 -10.10 -9.15 -11.13
CA ASN A 84 -9.73 -8.71 -9.79
C ASN A 84 -9.06 -9.85 -9.01
N PRO A 85 -8.00 -9.54 -8.24
CA PRO A 85 -7.35 -10.51 -7.35
C PRO A 85 -8.30 -10.97 -6.22
N SER A 86 -7.96 -12.08 -5.57
CA SER A 86 -8.65 -12.51 -4.34
C SER A 86 -8.39 -11.51 -3.20
N ALA A 87 -9.27 -11.47 -2.21
CA ALA A 87 -9.13 -10.56 -1.06
C ALA A 87 -7.90 -10.86 -0.20
N GLU A 88 -7.53 -12.13 -0.07
CA GLU A 88 -6.39 -12.61 0.71
C GLU A 88 -5.06 -12.15 0.08
N LEU A 89 -4.91 -12.36 -1.24
CA LEU A 89 -3.78 -11.85 -2.02
C LEU A 89 -3.71 -10.31 -1.91
N SER A 90 -4.86 -9.66 -2.06
CA SER A 90 -4.99 -8.21 -2.00
C SER A 90 -4.50 -7.63 -0.67
N ALA A 91 -4.84 -8.28 0.45
CA ALA A 91 -4.38 -7.91 1.78
C ALA A 91 -2.86 -8.00 1.92
N LEU A 92 -2.25 -9.08 1.43
CA LEU A 92 -0.80 -9.26 1.47
C LEU A 92 -0.05 -8.27 0.56
N VAL A 93 -0.61 -7.95 -0.62
CA VAL A 93 -0.07 -6.93 -1.52
C VAL A 93 -0.17 -5.54 -0.90
N TRP A 94 -1.31 -5.19 -0.29
CA TRP A 94 -1.44 -3.94 0.45
C TRP A 94 -0.37 -3.83 1.55
N LEU A 95 -0.15 -4.91 2.31
CA LEU A 95 0.84 -4.93 3.37
C LEU A 95 2.27 -4.79 2.84
N ARG A 96 2.59 -5.43 1.70
CA ARG A 96 3.86 -5.25 0.98
C ARG A 96 4.09 -3.78 0.59
N ILE A 97 3.05 -3.11 0.10
CA ILE A 97 3.12 -1.67 -0.23
C ILE A 97 3.39 -0.85 1.02
N GLN A 98 2.68 -1.10 2.14
CA GLN A 98 2.92 -0.37 3.39
C GLN A 98 4.36 -0.56 3.91
N LEU A 99 4.89 -1.79 3.87
CA LEU A 99 6.28 -2.06 4.21
C LEU A 99 7.25 -1.31 3.28
N THR A 100 6.96 -1.26 1.98
CA THR A 100 7.78 -0.51 1.01
C THR A 100 7.79 0.97 1.33
N LEU A 101 6.63 1.55 1.66
CA LEU A 101 6.51 2.95 2.04
C LEU A 101 7.24 3.26 3.36
N LEU A 102 7.15 2.38 4.36
CA LEU A 102 7.90 2.49 5.61
C LEU A 102 9.43 2.47 5.39
N MET A 103 9.92 1.52 4.58
CA MET A 103 11.36 1.39 4.27
C MET A 103 11.92 2.59 3.49
N ASN A 104 11.07 3.36 2.81
CA ASN A 104 11.44 4.51 1.99
C ASN A 104 10.91 5.84 2.54
N ALA A 105 10.48 5.86 3.81
CA ALA A 105 10.02 7.08 4.47
C ALA A 105 11.13 8.13 4.52
N ASN A 106 10.78 9.39 4.28
CA ASN A 106 11.76 10.48 4.15
C ASN A 106 12.08 11.17 5.48
N SER A 107 11.22 11.00 6.50
CA SER A 107 11.34 11.65 7.81
C SER A 107 10.83 10.76 8.94
N SER A 108 11.21 11.10 10.18
CA SER A 108 10.64 10.48 11.38
C SER A 108 9.12 10.64 11.47
N GLU A 109 8.59 11.80 11.09
CA GLU A 109 7.16 12.08 11.08
C GLU A 109 6.40 11.16 10.10
N GLU A 110 6.98 10.89 8.93
CA GLU A 110 6.39 9.96 7.97
C GLU A 110 6.38 8.52 8.51
N VAL A 111 7.45 8.09 9.18
CA VAL A 111 7.51 6.78 9.83
C VAL A 111 6.43 6.66 10.90
N GLU A 112 6.34 7.66 11.79
CA GLU A 112 5.37 7.67 12.87
C GLU A 112 3.93 7.61 12.34
N GLY A 113 3.59 8.49 11.39
CA GLY A 113 2.25 8.52 10.80
C GLY A 113 1.85 7.20 10.15
N ARG A 114 2.80 6.54 9.46
CA ARG A 114 2.56 5.23 8.83
C ARG A 114 2.41 4.10 9.85
N LEU A 115 3.20 4.10 10.93
CA LEU A 115 3.09 3.09 11.99
C LEU A 115 1.86 3.30 12.87
N ALA A 116 1.50 4.55 13.16
CA ALA A 116 0.31 4.91 13.94
C ALA A 116 -0.98 4.38 13.30
N PHE A 117 -1.03 4.26 11.97
CA PHE A 117 -2.14 3.61 11.28
C PHE A 117 -2.41 2.20 11.84
N PHE A 118 -1.38 1.39 12.07
CA PHE A 118 -1.53 0.03 12.58
C PHE A 118 -1.93 -0.03 14.07
N SER A 119 -1.66 1.02 14.84
CA SER A 119 -2.10 1.10 16.24
C SER A 119 -3.53 1.59 16.40
N ILE A 120 -4.00 2.43 15.47
CA ILE A 120 -5.38 2.93 15.46
C ILE A 120 -6.35 1.88 14.92
N TYR A 121 -5.96 1.14 13.86
CA TYR A 121 -6.82 0.17 13.21
C TYR A 121 -6.47 -1.26 13.62
N ALA A 122 -7.44 -1.97 14.21
CA ALA A 122 -7.31 -3.40 14.53
C ALA A 122 -7.42 -4.24 13.24
N LEU A 123 -6.30 -4.43 12.54
CA LEU A 123 -6.21 -5.15 11.27
C LEU A 123 -6.07 -6.67 11.46
N ASP A 124 -7.09 -7.29 12.06
CA ASP A 124 -7.17 -8.75 12.20
C ASP A 124 -7.94 -9.36 11.02
N TYR A 125 -7.25 -9.54 9.89
CA TYR A 125 -7.82 -10.02 8.63
C TYR A 125 -7.04 -11.23 8.07
N SER A 126 -7.76 -12.11 7.35
CA SER A 126 -7.18 -13.26 6.65
C SER A 126 -6.28 -12.82 5.48
N PRO A 127 -5.17 -13.48 5.17
CA PRO A 127 -4.64 -14.70 5.78
C PRO A 127 -3.92 -14.42 7.10
N ARG A 128 -3.69 -15.45 7.91
CA ARG A 128 -3.00 -15.33 9.21
C ARG A 128 -1.65 -14.59 9.13
N ALA A 129 -0.96 -14.71 8.00
CA ALA A 129 0.27 -13.98 7.74
C ALA A 129 0.07 -12.46 7.75
N PHE A 130 -1.03 -11.96 7.16
CA PHE A 130 -1.41 -10.55 7.21
C PHE A 130 -1.60 -10.10 8.65
N ALA A 131 -2.52 -10.73 9.40
CA ALA A 131 -2.82 -10.38 10.78
C ALA A 131 -1.55 -10.42 11.66
N SER A 132 -0.69 -11.42 11.45
CA SER A 132 0.56 -11.57 12.21
C SER A 132 1.55 -10.44 11.96
N ILE A 133 1.70 -9.99 10.71
CA ILE A 133 2.62 -8.89 10.38
C ILE A 133 2.01 -7.55 10.80
N ALA A 134 0.71 -7.33 10.57
CA ALA A 134 0.00 -6.13 11.01
C ALA A 134 0.09 -5.95 12.54
N TYR A 135 -0.09 -7.03 13.30
CA TYR A 135 0.10 -7.03 14.75
C TYR A 135 1.54 -6.68 15.16
N ARG A 136 2.55 -7.19 14.44
CA ARG A 136 3.95 -6.84 14.69
C ARG A 136 4.24 -5.37 14.40
N LEU A 137 3.64 -4.79 13.34
CA LEU A 137 3.74 -3.37 13.03
C LEU A 137 3.09 -2.50 14.11
N ASN A 138 1.91 -2.90 14.62
CA ASN A 138 1.29 -2.25 15.78
C ASN A 138 2.23 -2.27 17.00
N ASN A 139 2.79 -3.43 17.37
CA ASN A 139 3.71 -3.49 18.49
C ASN A 139 4.99 -2.68 18.24
N PHE A 140 5.44 -2.60 16.99
CA PHE A 140 6.61 -1.81 16.62
C PHE A 140 6.38 -0.31 16.77
N TYR A 141 5.15 0.17 16.50
CA TYR A 141 4.76 1.54 16.84
C TYR A 141 4.96 1.83 18.33
N TRP A 142 4.44 0.97 19.21
CA TRP A 142 4.59 1.15 20.66
C TRP A 142 6.05 1.00 21.11
N GLU A 143 6.82 0.07 20.53
CA GLU A 143 8.26 -0.05 20.84
C GLU A 143 9.04 1.25 20.57
N LEU A 144 8.67 1.95 19.49
CA LEU A 144 9.35 3.17 19.07
C LEU A 144 8.84 4.44 19.76
N TYR A 145 7.52 4.55 19.91
CA TYR A 145 6.81 5.79 20.26
C TYR A 145 6.00 5.71 21.55
N ASP A 146 6.13 4.65 22.36
CA ASP A 146 5.46 4.59 23.67
C ASP A 146 6.00 5.68 24.60
N GLU A 147 5.20 6.72 24.78
CA GLU A 147 5.42 7.85 25.70
C GLU A 147 4.60 7.71 26.99
N SER A 148 4.06 6.52 27.29
CA SER A 148 3.18 6.29 28.45
C SER A 148 3.83 6.57 29.82
N MET A 149 5.16 6.76 29.87
CA MET A 149 5.86 7.27 31.05
C MET A 149 6.56 8.61 30.77
N PRO A 150 6.12 9.72 31.41
CA PRO A 150 6.70 11.06 31.24
C PRO A 150 8.20 11.19 31.59
N ALA A 151 8.79 10.17 32.21
CA ALA A 151 10.19 10.14 32.63
C ALA A 151 11.13 9.54 31.58
N PHE A 152 10.61 8.92 30.52
CA PHE A 152 11.41 8.27 29.48
C PHE A 152 11.05 8.87 28.12
N ASN A 153 12.06 9.44 27.47
CA ASN A 153 12.02 9.77 26.06
C ASN A 153 11.72 8.49 25.26
N SER A 154 10.80 8.56 24.29
CA SER A 154 10.50 7.45 23.39
C SER A 154 11.78 6.97 22.70
N ARG A 155 11.85 5.69 22.33
CA ARG A 155 13.05 5.15 21.66
C ARG A 155 13.36 5.92 20.38
N ALA A 156 12.34 6.30 19.61
CA ALA A 156 12.48 7.12 18.42
C ALA A 156 13.12 8.49 18.74
N SER A 157 12.71 9.17 19.82
CA SER A 157 13.26 10.49 20.19
C SER A 157 14.75 10.46 20.62
N SER A 158 15.31 9.27 20.88
CA SER A 158 16.73 9.07 21.16
C SER A 158 17.59 8.84 19.91
N MET A 159 16.96 8.67 18.74
CA MET A 159 17.62 8.41 17.46
C MET A 159 17.59 9.68 16.60
N SER A 160 18.61 9.87 15.76
CA SER A 160 18.50 10.79 14.63
C SER A 160 17.54 10.23 13.56
N ASP A 161 17.01 11.10 12.70
CA ASP A 161 16.13 10.71 11.59
C ASP A 161 16.75 9.60 10.72
N ASP A 162 18.05 9.67 10.42
CA ASP A 162 18.73 8.67 9.60
C ASP A 162 18.88 7.33 10.32
N GLU A 163 19.19 7.33 11.62
CA GLU A 163 19.24 6.12 12.43
C GLU A 163 17.86 5.45 12.53
N LEU A 164 16.80 6.24 12.76
CA LEU A 164 15.44 5.73 12.83
C LEU A 164 15.00 5.11 11.50
N LYS A 165 15.21 5.81 10.38
CA LYS A 165 14.88 5.30 9.04
C LYS A 165 15.63 4.00 8.73
N MET A 166 16.92 3.93 9.07
CA MET A 166 17.72 2.72 8.87
C MET A 166 17.20 1.56 9.74
N TYR A 167 16.91 1.82 11.01
CA TYR A 167 16.37 0.82 11.94
C TYR A 167 15.00 0.28 11.46
N VAL A 168 14.09 1.16 11.04
CA VAL A 168 12.78 0.79 10.50
C VAL A 168 12.94 -0.02 9.22
N LYS A 169 13.86 0.38 8.33
CA LYS A 169 14.14 -0.36 7.10
C LYS A 169 14.63 -1.78 7.39
N GLU A 170 15.60 -1.93 8.27
CA GLU A 170 16.14 -3.24 8.69
C GLU A 170 15.06 -4.11 9.34
N TRP A 171 14.16 -3.51 10.13
CA TRP A 171 13.04 -4.21 10.75
C TRP A 171 12.01 -4.71 9.72
N CYS A 172 11.66 -3.89 8.73
CA CYS A 172 10.67 -4.22 7.70
C CYS A 172 11.18 -5.24 6.67
N GLU A 173 12.49 -5.25 6.40
CA GLU A 173 13.09 -5.97 5.29
C GLU A 173 12.79 -7.49 5.28
N PRO A 174 12.86 -8.24 6.39
CA PRO A 174 12.53 -9.67 6.39
C PRO A 174 11.10 -9.96 5.94
N TYR A 175 10.12 -9.17 6.37
CA TYR A 175 8.73 -9.33 5.99
C TYR A 175 8.51 -8.94 4.53
N TYR A 176 9.13 -7.86 4.09
CA TYR A 176 9.08 -7.43 2.70
C TYR A 176 9.64 -8.50 1.75
N ARG A 177 10.80 -9.09 2.08
CA ARG A 177 11.42 -10.17 1.30
C ARG A 177 10.52 -11.39 1.15
N VAL A 178 9.73 -11.71 2.17
CA VAL A 178 8.73 -12.80 2.10
C VAL A 178 7.58 -12.42 1.17
N LEU A 179 7.05 -11.19 1.26
CA LEU A 179 5.87 -10.77 0.50
C LEU A 179 6.16 -10.40 -0.96
N ILE A 180 7.40 -10.07 -1.33
CA ILE A 180 7.78 -9.84 -2.73
C ILE A 180 8.06 -11.14 -3.50
N ASN A 181 8.27 -12.25 -2.79
CA ASN A 181 8.47 -13.54 -3.43
C ASN A 181 7.11 -14.17 -3.77
N GLU A 182 6.85 -14.38 -5.05
CA GLU A 182 5.56 -14.88 -5.55
C GLU A 182 5.22 -16.30 -5.07
N ASP A 183 6.22 -17.17 -4.89
CA ASP A 183 5.98 -18.53 -4.35
C ASP A 183 5.49 -18.44 -2.90
N TRP A 184 6.14 -17.61 -2.08
CA TRP A 184 5.71 -17.38 -0.71
C TRP A 184 4.35 -16.70 -0.67
N LEU A 185 4.11 -15.70 -1.52
CA LEU A 185 2.83 -14.99 -1.57
C LEU A 185 1.67 -15.95 -1.89
N SER A 186 1.86 -16.86 -2.84
CA SER A 186 0.91 -17.92 -3.17
C SER A 186 0.66 -18.87 -1.99
N ILE A 187 1.72 -19.32 -1.30
CA ILE A 187 1.60 -20.20 -0.13
C ILE A 187 0.85 -19.51 1.01
N LEU A 188 1.16 -18.24 1.28
CA LEU A 188 0.58 -17.48 2.39
C LEU A 188 -0.88 -17.11 2.15
N THR A 189 -1.28 -16.95 0.89
CA THR A 189 -2.69 -16.68 0.50
C THR A 189 -3.58 -17.90 0.78
N ASN A 190 -3.05 -19.11 0.64
CA ASN A 190 -3.81 -20.37 0.72
C ASN A 190 -3.77 -21.06 2.10
N ARG A 191 -3.14 -20.45 3.11
CA ARG A 191 -3.03 -21.03 4.46
C ARG A 191 -3.99 -20.33 5.42
N GLU A 192 -5.06 -21.03 5.79
CA GLU A 192 -5.97 -20.69 6.89
C GLU A 192 -5.32 -20.91 8.27
#